data_AF-A0A7Y7CIS3-F1
#
_entry.id   AF-A0A7Y7CIS3-F1
#
_cell.length_a   1.000
_cell.length_b   1.000
_cell.length_c   1.000
_cell.angle_alpha   90.00
_cell.angle_beta   90.00
_cell.angle_gamma   90.00
#
_symmetry.space_group_name_H-M   'P 1'
#
loop_
_entity.id
_entity.type
_entity.pdbx_description
1 polymer ?
#
loop_
_entity_poly.entity_id
_entity_poly.type
_entity_poly.pdbx_seq_one_letter_code
_entity_poly.pdbx_strand_id
1 'polypeptide(L)' 'MSQLILIAGVSRSGKSSLAKDLCSKLEDSVHLDQDEFVKPIEEIPIIQDRTDWETPESIDWKKWKSAID' A
#
# COMPACT_ATOMS: atom_id res chain seq x y z
N MET A 1 -13.46 -3.16 17.12
CA MET A 1 -12.12 -3.76 16.97
C MET A 1 -12.04 -4.24 15.54
N SER A 2 -11.12 -3.72 14.75
CA SER A 2 -11.05 -3.98 13.31
C SER A 2 -10.13 -5.16 13.03
N GLN A 3 -10.36 -5.88 11.94
CA GLN A 3 -9.46 -6.94 11.45
C GLN A 3 -8.72 -6.44 10.21
N LEU A 4 -7.43 -6.72 10.12
CA LEU A 4 -6.60 -6.36 8.97
C LEU A 4 -6.36 -7.59 8.10
N ILE A 5 -6.62 -7.46 6.80
CA ILE A 5 -6.29 -8.46 5.77
C ILE A 5 -5.21 -7.87 4.88
N LEU A 6 -4.00 -8.43 4.94
CA LEU A 6 -2.85 -7.95 4.17
C LEU A 6 -2.74 -8.74 2.85
N ILE A 7 -2.67 -8.02 1.72
CA ILE A 7 -2.57 -8.62 0.38
C ILE A 7 -1.24 -8.20 -0.25
N ALA A 8 -0.29 -9.12 -0.31
CA ALA A 8 1.05 -8.89 -0.87
C ALA A 8 1.28 -9.67 -2.18
N GLY A 9 2.29 -9.27 -2.95
CA GLY A 9 2.65 -9.90 -4.21
C GLY A 9 3.26 -8.93 -5.23
N VAL A 10 3.86 -9.46 -6.30
CA VAL A 10 4.52 -8.67 -7.35
C VAL A 10 3.56 -7.75 -8.10
N SER A 11 4.09 -6.69 -8.72
CA SER A 11 3.29 -5.79 -9.56
C SER A 11 2.54 -6.57 -10.66
N ARG A 12 1.25 -6.23 -10.87
CA ARG A 12 0.31 -6.88 -11.81
C ARG A 12 -0.08 -8.34 -11.49
N SER A 13 0.21 -8.86 -10.29
CA SER A 13 -0.25 -10.21 -9.88
C SER A 13 -1.76 -10.33 -9.60
N GLY A 14 -2.50 -9.23 -9.61
CA GLY A 14 -3.94 -9.21 -9.33
C GLY A 14 -4.34 -8.78 -7.91
N LYS A 15 -3.40 -8.27 -7.09
CA LYS A 15 -3.67 -7.79 -5.71
C LYS A 15 -4.85 -6.84 -5.61
N SER A 16 -4.84 -5.75 -6.39
CA SER A 16 -5.89 -4.73 -6.35
C SER A 16 -7.24 -5.29 -6.83
N SER A 17 -7.24 -6.26 -7.73
CA SER A 17 -8.46 -6.97 -8.15
C SER A 17 -9.01 -7.84 -7.03
N LEU A 18 -8.15 -8.60 -6.35
CA LEU A 18 -8.52 -9.43 -5.20
C LEU A 18 -9.04 -8.57 -4.04
N ALA A 19 -8.39 -7.45 -3.74
CA ALA A 19 -8.80 -6.54 -2.67
C ALA A 19 -10.19 -5.93 -2.93
N LYS A 20 -10.44 -5.49 -4.17
CA LYS A 20 -11.76 -4.99 -4.60
C LYS A 20 -12.84 -6.07 -4.51
N ASP A 21 -12.54 -7.28 -4.96
CA ASP A 21 -13.47 -8.42 -4.87
C ASP A 21 -13.80 -8.76 -3.41
N LEU A 22 -12.80 -8.81 -2.53
CA LEU A 22 -13.01 -9.01 -1.09
C LEU A 22 -13.88 -7.91 -0.47
N CYS A 23 -13.60 -6.64 -0.75
CA CYS A 23 -14.41 -5.53 -0.23
C CYS A 23 -15.85 -5.55 -0.76
N SER A 24 -16.10 -6.10 -1.95
CA SER A 24 -17.45 -6.27 -2.46
C SER A 24 -18.25 -7.38 -1.76
N LYS A 25 -17.56 -8.29 -1.06
CA LYS A 25 -18.14 -9.46 -0.38
C LYS A 25 -18.22 -9.32 1.13
N LEU A 26 -17.40 -8.44 1.71
CA LEU A 26 -17.33 -8.20 3.16
C LEU A 26 -18.10 -6.91 3.51
N GLU A 27 -19.05 -7.01 4.44
CA GLU A 27 -19.73 -5.85 4.99
C GLU A 27 -18.76 -5.01 5.86
N ASP A 28 -18.95 -3.69 5.86
CA ASP A 28 -18.15 -2.72 6.65
C ASP A 28 -16.63 -2.86 6.45
N SER A 29 -16.21 -2.97 5.18
CA SER A 29 -14.81 -3.14 4.80
C SER A 29 -14.29 -1.95 3.99
N VAL A 30 -12.99 -1.66 4.15
CA VAL A 30 -12.28 -0.61 3.42
C VAL A 30 -11.02 -1.19 2.77
N HIS A 31 -10.78 -0.77 1.52
CA HIS A 31 -9.56 -1.10 0.79
C HIS A 31 -8.60 0.08 0.88
N LEU A 32 -7.38 -0.17 1.34
CA LEU A 32 -6.28 0.80 1.36
C LEU A 32 -5.13 0.26 0.51
N ASP A 33 -4.68 1.04 -0.46
CA ASP A 33 -3.49 0.72 -1.24
C ASP A 33 -2.26 1.36 -0.59
N GLN A 34 -1.22 0.56 -0.30
CA GLN A 34 -0.02 1.06 0.36
C GLN A 34 0.73 2.08 -0.51
N ASP A 35 0.55 2.02 -1.83
CA ASP A 35 1.16 2.96 -2.78
C ASP A 35 0.64 4.40 -2.57
N GLU A 36 -0.50 4.62 -1.90
CA GLU A 36 -1.02 5.94 -1.53
C GLU A 36 -0.31 6.57 -0.31
N PHE A 37 0.58 5.81 0.31
CA PHE A 37 1.33 6.18 1.51
C PHE A 37 2.82 6.32 1.23
N VAL A 38 3.23 6.51 -0.03
CA VAL A 38 4.61 6.88 -0.37
C VAL A 38 4.96 8.28 0.12
N LYS A 39 6.24 8.49 0.41
CA LYS A 39 6.81 9.81 0.72
C LYS A 39 6.77 10.74 -0.51
N PRO A 40 6.98 12.05 -0.33
CA PRO A 40 7.28 12.96 -1.43
C PRO A 40 8.45 12.46 -2.26
N ILE A 41 8.42 12.66 -3.58
CA ILE A 41 9.42 12.12 -4.51
C ILE A 41 10.85 12.57 -4.18
N GLU A 42 10.99 13.76 -3.58
CA GLU A 42 12.27 14.34 -3.14
C GLU A 42 12.90 13.58 -1.96
N GLU A 43 12.11 12.78 -1.23
CA GLU A 43 12.54 12.00 -0.07
C GLU A 43 12.71 10.51 -0.37
N ILE A 44 12.35 10.06 -1.58
CA ILE A 44 12.46 8.66 -2.00
C ILE A 44 13.88 8.38 -2.52
N PRO A 45 14.53 7.27 -2.13
CA PRO A 45 15.84 6.91 -2.64
C PRO A 45 15.88 6.79 -4.17
N ILE A 46 17.06 6.99 -4.75
CA ILE A 46 17.32 6.84 -6.18
C ILE A 46 18.16 5.57 -6.41
N ILE A 47 17.77 4.76 -7.39
CA ILE A 47 18.51 3.61 -7.90
C ILE A 47 18.72 3.77 -9.41
N GLN A 48 19.98 3.72 -9.86
CA GLN A 48 20.33 3.84 -11.29
C GLN A 48 19.65 5.03 -12.00
N ASP A 49 19.73 6.22 -11.38
CA ASP A 49 19.15 7.47 -11.88
C ASP A 49 17.60 7.48 -11.98
N ARG A 50 16.92 6.57 -11.25
CA ARG A 50 15.46 6.51 -11.16
C ARG A 50 15.01 6.47 -9.70
N THR A 51 13.84 7.03 -9.42
CA THR A 51 13.19 6.90 -8.11
C THR A 51 12.90 5.43 -7.80
N ASP A 52 13.30 4.98 -6.62
CA ASP A 52 13.14 3.60 -6.16
C ASP A 52 11.85 3.42 -5.34
N TRP A 53 10.75 3.23 -6.06
CA TRP A 53 9.39 3.11 -5.49
C TRP A 53 9.14 1.81 -4.73
N GLU A 54 9.94 0.76 -4.94
CA GLU A 54 9.66 -0.60 -4.43
C GLU A 54 10.47 -0.95 -3.17
N THR A 55 10.91 0.06 -2.43
CA THR A 55 11.69 -0.10 -1.19
C THR A 55 10.88 0.30 0.05
N PRO A 56 11.10 -0.35 1.22
CA PRO A 56 10.49 0.06 2.48
C PRO A 56 10.74 1.53 2.84
N GLU A 57 11.88 2.08 2.43
CA GLU A 57 12.29 3.46 2.71
C GLU A 57 11.43 4.49 1.97
N SER A 58 10.79 4.10 0.86
CA SER A 58 9.90 4.95 0.06
C SER A 58 8.56 5.23 0.76
N ILE A 59 8.17 4.43 1.75
CA ILE A 59 6.86 4.52 2.42
C ILE A 59 6.90 5.51 3.60
N ASP A 60 5.88 6.36 3.70
CA ASP A 60 5.54 7.11 4.90
C ASP A 60 4.82 6.19 5.90
N TRP A 61 5.61 5.48 6.69
CA TRP A 61 5.12 4.57 7.73
C TRP A 61 4.29 5.27 8.80
N LYS A 62 4.47 6.58 9.01
CA LYS A 62 3.69 7.32 10.01
C LYS A 62 2.28 7.56 9.49
N LYS A 63 2.16 8.03 8.24
CA LYS A 63 0.87 8.20 7.57
C LYS A 63 0.13 6.86 7.42
N TRP A 64 0.85 5.79 7.05
CA TRP A 64 0.28 4.44 6.94
C TRP A 64 -0.29 3.94 8.27
N LYS A 65 0.49 3.99 9.36
CA LYS A 65 0.02 3.56 10.70
C LYS A 65 -1.21 4.34 11.15
N SER A 66 -1.20 5.66 10.97
CA SER A 66 -2.35 6.50 11.33
C SER A 66 -3.63 6.18 10.56
N ALA A 67 -3.55 5.51 9.41
CA ALA A 67 -4.72 5.13 8.63
C ALA A 67 -5.30 3.76 9.01
N ILE A 68 -4.53 2.91 9.70
CA ILE A 68 -4.93 1.56 10.10
C ILE A 68 -5.18 1.39 11.60
N ASP A 69 -4.77 2.38 12.40
CA ASP A 69 -5.06 2.49 13.85
C ASP A 69 -6.51 2.96 14.10
#